data_AF-A0A2M7ZFY0-F1
#
_entry.id   AF-A0A2M7ZFY0-F1
#
_cell.length_a   1.000
_cell.length_b   1.000
_cell.length_c   1.000
_cell.angle_alpha   90.00
_cell.angle_beta   90.00
_cell.angle_gamma   90.00
#
_symmetry.space_group_name_H-M   'P 1'
#
loop_
_entity.id
_entity.type
_entity.pdbx_description
1 polymer ?
#
loop_
_entity_poly.entity_id
_entity_poly.type
_entity_poly.pdbx_seq_one_letter_code
_entity_poly.pdbx_strand_id
1 'polypeptide(L)'
;MNDKSKIIEFSTNKFLKDGIYKTRMDDIAKELRISKKTLYKNFTSKEELVKGIFNNLKFQMHSRITAVLQKESPSIDKFISLIEILGQFASRVNDSALNELKIHYNETWKEIESFRENIFMREMKNVFEQGKNEGLINDFPTEILLTIYLGAIRAVINPEFVTNNKFTMKEVVELTFKLLMEGALTNGGKLHFRKIKSEQENEIL
;
A
#
# COMPACT_ATOMS: atom_id res chain seq x y z
N MET A 1 -17.61 15.92 10.01
CA MET A 1 -17.30 14.48 9.85
C MET A 1 -18.47 13.66 10.37
N ASN A 2 -19.09 12.80 9.55
CA ASN A 2 -20.25 12.02 9.96
C ASN A 2 -19.84 10.86 10.91
N ASP A 3 -20.80 10.28 11.63
CA ASP A 3 -20.54 9.20 12.61
C ASP A 3 -19.90 7.96 11.95
N LYS A 4 -20.28 7.65 10.70
CA LYS A 4 -19.72 6.54 9.93
C LYS A 4 -18.22 6.70 9.69
N SER A 5 -17.77 7.89 9.28
CA SER A 5 -16.35 8.21 9.04
C SER A 5 -15.55 8.15 10.33
N LYS A 6 -16.07 8.64 11.45
CA LYS A 6 -15.42 8.52 12.77
C LYS A 6 -15.21 7.07 13.18
N ILE A 7 -16.24 6.23 13.00
CA ILE A 7 -16.15 4.80 13.29
C ILE A 7 -15.10 4.13 12.40
N ILE A 8 -15.08 4.43 11.09
CA ILE A 8 -14.10 3.88 10.15
C ILE A 8 -12.68 4.28 10.55
N GLU A 9 -12.43 5.56 10.78
CA GLU A 9 -11.08 6.06 11.07
C GLU A 9 -10.51 5.45 12.35
N PHE A 10 -11.32 5.45 13.42
CA PHE A 10 -10.95 4.84 14.69
C PHE A 10 -10.68 3.34 14.55
N SER A 11 -11.60 2.62 13.90
CA SER A 11 -11.49 1.18 13.73
C SER A 11 -10.34 0.80 12.80
N THR A 12 -10.00 1.65 11.82
CA THR A 12 -8.83 1.46 10.94
C THR A 12 -7.55 1.39 11.77
N ASN A 13 -7.33 2.35 12.67
CA ASN A 13 -6.12 2.35 13.50
C ASN A 13 -6.05 1.14 14.43
N LYS A 14 -7.19 0.74 15.02
CA LYS A 14 -7.27 -0.43 15.89
C LYS A 14 -7.01 -1.73 15.12
N PHE A 15 -7.57 -1.86 13.92
CA PHE A 15 -7.36 -3.04 13.06
C PHE A 15 -5.91 -3.15 12.59
N LEU A 16 -5.34 -2.04 12.14
CA LEU A 16 -3.96 -1.99 11.66
C LEU A 16 -2.96 -2.33 12.77
N LYS A 17 -3.24 -1.90 14.01
CA LYS A 17 -2.35 -2.12 15.17
C LYS A 17 -2.56 -3.48 15.85
N ASP A 18 -3.81 -3.79 16.19
CA ASP A 18 -4.15 -4.90 17.09
C ASP A 18 -4.62 -6.17 16.34
N GLY A 19 -4.90 -6.05 15.03
CA GLY A 19 -5.51 -7.11 14.23
C GLY A 19 -7.04 -7.00 14.15
N ILE A 20 -7.62 -7.69 13.19
CA ILE A 20 -9.07 -7.72 12.97
C ILE A 20 -9.71 -8.52 14.10
N TYR A 21 -9.24 -9.73 14.40
CA TYR A 21 -9.83 -10.64 15.38
C TYR A 21 -9.97 -10.00 16.77
N LYS A 22 -8.88 -9.40 17.28
CA LYS A 22 -8.86 -8.74 18.60
C LYS A 22 -9.75 -7.50 18.68
N THR A 23 -10.09 -6.89 17.55
CA THR A 23 -10.95 -5.71 17.56
C THR A 23 -12.42 -6.09 17.62
N ARG A 24 -13.07 -5.93 18.78
CA ARG A 24 -14.50 -6.22 18.96
C ARG A 24 -15.36 -4.99 18.73
N MET A 25 -16.56 -5.19 18.17
CA MET A 25 -17.54 -4.11 17.94
C MET A 25 -17.90 -3.36 19.24
N ASP A 26 -18.05 -4.10 20.34
CA ASP A 26 -18.35 -3.52 21.65
C ASP A 26 -17.23 -2.63 22.18
N ASP A 27 -15.97 -3.02 21.96
CA ASP A 27 -14.80 -2.23 22.38
C ASP A 27 -14.71 -0.95 21.55
N ILE A 28 -14.99 -1.03 20.25
CA ILE A 28 -15.09 0.16 19.38
C ILE A 28 -16.16 1.13 19.90
N ALA A 29 -17.36 0.66 20.19
CA ALA A 29 -18.44 1.51 20.70
C ALA A 29 -18.06 2.18 22.03
N LYS A 30 -17.45 1.42 22.94
CA LYS A 30 -17.01 1.90 24.25
C LYS A 30 -15.91 2.95 24.14
N GLU A 31 -14.86 2.68 23.35
CA GLU A 31 -13.71 3.58 23.20
C GLU A 31 -14.10 4.87 22.44
N LEU A 32 -15.01 4.78 21.47
CA LEU A 32 -15.59 5.96 20.79
C LEU A 32 -16.65 6.71 21.61
N ARG A 33 -17.04 6.19 22.78
CA ARG A 33 -18.12 6.73 23.63
C ARG A 33 -19.45 6.88 22.88
N ILE A 34 -19.78 5.92 22.01
CA ILE A 34 -21.06 5.86 21.29
C ILE A 34 -21.89 4.66 21.76
N SER A 35 -23.21 4.73 21.58
CA SER A 35 -24.06 3.58 21.90
C SER A 35 -23.82 2.42 20.91
N LYS A 36 -23.99 1.18 21.35
CA LYS A 36 -23.99 0.01 20.44
C LYS A 36 -25.00 0.20 19.32
N LYS A 37 -26.19 0.76 19.62
CA LYS A 37 -27.22 1.09 18.64
C LYS A 37 -26.70 2.04 17.55
N THR A 38 -25.88 3.03 17.90
CA THR A 38 -25.26 3.96 16.95
C THR A 38 -24.25 3.24 16.05
N LEU A 39 -23.42 2.35 16.62
CA LEU A 39 -22.47 1.55 15.84
C LEU A 39 -23.21 0.62 14.85
N TYR A 40 -24.16 -0.18 15.34
CA TYR A 40 -24.91 -1.14 14.53
C TYR A 40 -25.85 -0.50 13.50
N LYS A 41 -26.25 0.77 13.72
CA LYS A 41 -26.95 1.56 12.69
C LYS A 41 -26.06 1.86 11.48
N ASN A 42 -24.75 2.03 11.69
CA ASN A 42 -23.80 2.37 10.62
C ASN A 42 -23.14 1.12 9.99
N PHE A 43 -22.97 0.06 10.79
CA PHE A 43 -22.35 -1.21 10.39
C PHE A 43 -23.08 -2.36 11.07
N THR A 44 -23.86 -3.10 10.31
CA THR A 44 -24.70 -4.21 10.79
C THR A 44 -23.87 -5.39 11.29
N SER A 45 -22.63 -5.53 10.80
CA SER A 45 -21.71 -6.59 11.20
C SER A 45 -20.26 -6.10 11.24
N LYS A 46 -19.38 -6.89 11.87
CA LYS A 46 -17.93 -6.67 11.82
C LYS A 46 -17.39 -6.76 10.40
N GLU A 47 -17.96 -7.63 9.57
CA GLU A 47 -17.59 -7.77 8.16
C GLU A 47 -17.92 -6.51 7.35
N GLU A 48 -19.09 -5.89 7.59
CA GLU A 48 -19.43 -4.62 6.94
C GLU A 48 -18.47 -3.50 7.35
N LEU A 49 -18.08 -3.46 8.64
CA LEU A 49 -17.07 -2.51 9.13
C LEU A 49 -15.70 -2.74 8.48
N VAL A 50 -15.26 -4.00 8.42
CA VAL A 50 -14.03 -4.42 7.73
C VAL A 50 -14.04 -3.92 6.29
N LYS A 51 -15.09 -4.22 5.52
CA LYS A 51 -15.23 -3.74 4.14
C LYS A 51 -15.21 -2.20 4.04
N GLY A 52 -15.88 -1.51 4.96
CA GLY A 52 -15.87 -0.04 5.03
C GLY A 52 -14.47 0.54 5.26
N ILE A 53 -13.68 -0.09 6.14
CA ILE A 53 -12.29 0.28 6.40
C ILE A 53 -11.43 0.10 5.14
N PHE A 54 -11.55 -1.02 4.45
CA PHE A 54 -10.78 -1.26 3.23
C PHE A 54 -11.12 -0.31 2.10
N ASN A 55 -12.40 0.01 1.91
CA ASN A 55 -12.81 1.01 0.94
C ASN A 55 -12.21 2.39 1.24
N ASN A 56 -12.18 2.78 2.52
CA ASN A 56 -11.53 4.02 2.95
C ASN A 56 -10.01 3.99 2.74
N LEU A 57 -9.33 2.90 3.09
CA LEU A 57 -7.89 2.74 2.86
C LEU A 57 -7.55 2.77 1.36
N LYS A 58 -8.33 2.07 0.54
CA LYS A 58 -8.22 2.07 -0.93
C LYS A 58 -8.38 3.47 -1.50
N PHE A 59 -9.38 4.21 -1.04
CA PHE A 59 -9.60 5.60 -1.45
C PHE A 59 -8.41 6.50 -1.08
N GLN A 60 -7.95 6.45 0.17
CA GLN A 60 -6.79 7.22 0.62
C GLN A 60 -5.52 6.88 -0.17
N MET A 61 -5.28 5.59 -0.41
CA MET A 61 -4.14 5.10 -1.18
C MET A 61 -4.21 5.61 -2.63
N HIS A 62 -5.36 5.46 -3.28
CA HIS A 62 -5.56 5.94 -4.64
C HIS A 62 -5.33 7.46 -4.74
N SER A 63 -5.88 8.26 -3.82
CA SER A 63 -5.67 9.71 -3.80
C SER A 63 -4.19 10.10 -3.66
N ARG A 64 -3.44 9.42 -2.78
CA ARG A 64 -2.01 9.69 -2.61
C ARG A 64 -1.19 9.32 -3.85
N ILE A 65 -1.50 8.17 -4.45
CA ILE A 65 -0.85 7.71 -5.68
C ILE A 65 -1.12 8.68 -6.83
N THR A 66 -2.39 9.03 -7.05
CA THR A 66 -2.79 9.99 -8.09
C THR A 66 -2.10 11.34 -7.90
N ALA A 67 -2.02 11.83 -6.66
CA ALA A 67 -1.32 13.09 -6.36
C ALA A 67 0.17 13.05 -6.72
N VAL A 68 0.85 11.92 -6.56
CA VAL A 68 2.25 11.76 -6.98
C VAL A 68 2.36 11.74 -8.50
N LEU A 69 1.50 10.99 -9.18
CA LEU A 69 1.56 10.79 -10.62
C LEU A 69 1.28 12.09 -11.40
N GLN A 70 0.43 12.96 -10.85
CA GLN A 70 0.07 14.26 -11.39
C GLN A 70 1.17 15.34 -11.21
N LYS A 71 2.17 15.10 -10.35
CA LYS A 71 3.28 16.07 -10.20
C LYS A 71 4.13 16.11 -11.46
N GLU A 72 4.47 17.31 -11.90
CA GLU A 72 5.51 17.52 -12.90
C GLU A 72 6.87 17.32 -12.23
N SER A 73 7.39 16.11 -12.35
CA SER A 73 8.64 15.65 -11.73
C SER A 73 9.20 14.49 -12.55
N PRO A 74 10.53 14.26 -12.48
CA PRO A 74 11.16 13.10 -13.11
C PRO A 74 10.48 11.78 -12.72
N SER A 75 10.49 10.81 -13.63
CA SER A 75 9.92 9.47 -13.40
C SER A 75 10.46 8.81 -12.13
N ILE A 76 11.77 8.97 -11.85
CA ILE A 76 12.43 8.40 -10.67
C ILE A 76 11.86 8.98 -9.38
N ASP A 77 11.60 10.27 -9.31
CA ASP A 77 11.03 10.95 -8.15
C ASP A 77 9.63 10.42 -7.85
N LYS A 78 8.83 10.20 -8.90
CA LYS A 78 7.51 9.55 -8.80
C LYS A 78 7.65 8.14 -8.25
N PHE A 79 8.58 7.34 -8.79
CA PHE A 79 8.85 6.00 -8.28
C PHE A 79 9.21 5.99 -6.80
N ILE A 80 10.15 6.83 -6.37
CA ILE A 80 10.57 6.94 -4.97
C ILE A 80 9.38 7.31 -4.08
N SER A 81 8.62 8.33 -4.47
CA SER A 81 7.43 8.78 -3.74
C SER A 81 6.37 7.66 -3.61
N LEU A 82 6.16 6.86 -4.67
CA LEU A 82 5.24 5.72 -4.64
C LEU A 82 5.74 4.62 -3.69
N ILE A 83 7.03 4.33 -3.70
CA ILE A 83 7.65 3.34 -2.78
C ILE A 83 7.48 3.77 -1.34
N GLU A 84 7.68 5.05 -1.03
CA GLU A 84 7.48 5.61 0.31
C GLU A 84 6.02 5.51 0.76
N ILE A 85 5.06 5.84 -0.11
CA ILE A 85 3.63 5.71 0.18
C ILE A 85 3.31 4.25 0.56
N LEU A 86 3.83 3.29 -0.21
CA LEU A 86 3.62 1.86 0.04
C LEU A 86 4.33 1.37 1.31
N GLY A 87 5.58 1.81 1.54
CA GLY A 87 6.36 1.46 2.73
C GLY A 87 5.75 2.02 4.02
N GLN A 88 5.26 3.27 3.99
CA GLN A 88 4.53 3.88 5.12
C GLN A 88 3.20 3.19 5.40
N PHE A 89 2.53 2.69 4.37
CA PHE A 89 1.32 1.89 4.59
C PHE A 89 1.69 0.54 5.19
N ALA A 90 2.68 -0.15 4.62
CA ALA A 90 3.17 -1.44 5.10
C ALA A 90 3.65 -1.39 6.55
N SER A 91 4.31 -0.31 6.98
CA SER A 91 4.81 -0.16 8.35
C SER A 91 3.70 0.00 9.39
N ARG A 92 2.50 0.44 8.99
CA ARG A 92 1.35 0.58 9.88
C ARG A 92 0.58 -0.71 10.06
N VAL A 93 0.78 -1.68 9.18
CA VAL A 93 -0.04 -2.88 9.11
C VAL A 93 0.61 -3.98 9.94
N ASN A 94 -0.10 -4.48 10.94
CA ASN A 94 0.27 -5.69 11.65
C ASN A 94 0.16 -6.91 10.73
N ASP A 95 1.20 -7.75 10.70
CA ASP A 95 1.23 -8.97 9.88
C ASP A 95 0.06 -9.92 10.19
N SER A 96 -0.41 -9.96 11.44
CA SER A 96 -1.59 -10.74 11.83
C SER A 96 -2.87 -10.19 11.19
N ALA A 97 -3.00 -8.87 11.03
CA ALA A 97 -4.17 -8.25 10.42
C ALA A 97 -4.33 -8.67 8.95
N LEU A 98 -3.23 -8.77 8.20
CA LEU A 98 -3.27 -9.19 6.81
C LEU A 98 -3.52 -10.69 6.65
N ASN A 99 -2.94 -11.52 7.53
CA ASN A 99 -3.23 -12.95 7.55
C ASN A 99 -4.72 -13.21 7.83
N GLU A 100 -5.26 -12.55 8.86
CA GLU A 100 -6.69 -12.64 9.21
C GLU A 100 -7.58 -12.17 8.05
N LEU A 101 -7.16 -11.11 7.34
CA LEU A 101 -7.86 -10.62 6.16
C LEU A 101 -7.92 -11.65 5.04
N LYS A 102 -6.77 -12.24 4.68
CA LYS A 102 -6.67 -13.25 3.62
C LYS A 102 -7.50 -14.50 3.95
N ILE A 103 -7.47 -14.96 5.20
CA ILE A 103 -8.14 -16.19 5.63
C ILE A 103 -9.64 -15.99 5.83
N HIS A 104 -10.05 -14.93 6.53
CA HIS A 104 -11.44 -14.78 7.00
C HIS A 104 -12.29 -13.85 6.12
N TYR A 105 -11.66 -13.05 5.26
CA TYR A 105 -12.34 -12.03 4.44
C TYR A 105 -11.86 -12.10 2.99
N ASN A 106 -11.87 -13.31 2.41
CA ASN A 106 -11.33 -13.62 1.09
C ASN A 106 -11.85 -12.70 -0.02
N GLU A 107 -13.14 -12.32 -0.01
CA GLU A 107 -13.70 -11.39 -1.00
C GLU A 107 -13.06 -9.99 -0.91
N THR A 108 -12.81 -9.51 0.31
CA THR A 108 -12.09 -8.24 0.52
C THR A 108 -10.62 -8.36 0.10
N TRP A 109 -9.99 -9.52 0.30
CA TRP A 109 -8.64 -9.77 -0.19
C TRP A 109 -8.56 -9.75 -1.72
N LYS A 110 -9.53 -10.35 -2.42
CA LYS A 110 -9.63 -10.26 -3.89
C LYS A 110 -9.79 -8.81 -4.37
N GLU A 111 -10.58 -8.00 -3.68
CA GLU A 111 -10.73 -6.58 -3.99
C GLU A 111 -9.40 -5.81 -3.84
N ILE A 112 -8.56 -6.18 -2.87
CA ILE A 112 -7.22 -5.62 -2.70
C ILE A 112 -6.29 -6.03 -3.84
N GLU A 113 -6.24 -7.32 -4.18
CA GLU A 113 -5.40 -7.81 -5.28
C GLU A 113 -5.78 -7.16 -6.62
N SER A 114 -7.09 -7.02 -6.89
CA SER A 114 -7.57 -6.30 -8.05
C SER A 114 -7.19 -4.81 -8.01
N PHE A 115 -7.24 -4.16 -6.85
CA PHE A 115 -6.79 -2.77 -6.72
C PHE A 115 -5.28 -2.63 -7.02
N ARG A 116 -4.45 -3.53 -6.48
CA ARG A 116 -3.00 -3.54 -6.72
C ARG A 116 -2.69 -3.71 -8.20
N GLU A 117 -3.33 -4.67 -8.86
CA GLU A 117 -3.20 -4.90 -10.29
C GLU A 117 -3.61 -3.70 -11.12
N ASN A 118 -4.78 -3.11 -10.83
CA ASN A 118 -5.29 -1.96 -11.59
C ASN A 118 -4.37 -0.74 -11.47
N ILE A 119 -3.91 -0.42 -10.25
CA ILE A 119 -2.95 0.66 -10.02
C ILE A 119 -1.66 0.37 -10.75
N PHE A 120 -1.12 -0.84 -10.61
CA PHE A 120 0.17 -1.17 -11.17
C PHE A 120 0.15 -1.15 -12.71
N MET A 121 -0.82 -1.82 -13.33
CA MET A 121 -0.92 -1.93 -14.78
C MET A 121 -1.23 -0.59 -15.46
N ARG A 122 -2.06 0.25 -14.84
CA ARG A 122 -2.48 1.53 -15.43
C ARG A 122 -1.46 2.63 -15.18
N GLU A 123 -1.11 2.83 -13.92
CA GLU A 123 -0.36 4.01 -13.52
C GLU A 123 1.13 3.85 -13.80
N MET A 124 1.70 2.67 -13.55
CA MET A 124 3.14 2.46 -13.74
C MET A 124 3.56 2.43 -15.19
N LYS A 125 2.65 2.06 -16.11
CA LYS A 125 2.91 2.12 -17.55
C LYS A 125 3.40 3.52 -17.95
N ASN A 126 2.67 4.56 -17.52
CA ASN A 126 3.01 5.93 -17.86
C ASN A 126 4.33 6.38 -17.24
N VAL A 127 4.64 5.94 -16.01
CA VAL A 127 5.89 6.28 -15.34
C VAL A 127 7.09 5.61 -16.02
N PHE A 128 6.94 4.36 -16.49
CA PHE A 128 7.98 3.68 -17.26
C PHE A 128 8.25 4.38 -18.60
N GLU A 129 7.20 4.69 -19.37
CA GLU A 129 7.36 5.39 -20.65
C GLU A 129 7.98 6.78 -20.46
N GLN A 130 7.57 7.50 -19.41
CA GLN A 130 8.19 8.77 -19.04
C GLN A 130 9.70 8.59 -18.78
N GLY A 131 10.09 7.61 -17.96
CA GLY A 131 11.49 7.42 -17.60
C GLY A 131 12.39 6.93 -18.74
N LYS A 132 11.82 6.24 -19.74
CA LYS A 132 12.53 5.92 -20.98
C LYS A 132 12.81 7.17 -21.80
N ASN A 133 11.81 8.03 -21.97
CA ASN A 133 11.95 9.31 -22.67
C ASN A 133 12.95 10.24 -21.98
N GLU A 134 13.03 10.18 -20.65
CA GLU A 134 14.02 10.91 -19.84
C GLU A 134 15.44 10.30 -19.87
N GLY A 135 15.62 9.10 -20.46
CA GLY A 135 16.89 8.38 -20.43
C GLY A 135 17.28 7.84 -19.04
N LEU A 136 16.33 7.81 -18.10
CA LEU A 136 16.53 7.38 -16.72
C LEU A 136 16.19 5.90 -16.51
N ILE A 137 15.34 5.32 -17.36
CA ILE A 137 14.95 3.92 -17.37
C ILE A 137 15.43 3.27 -18.68
N ASN A 138 15.96 2.05 -18.60
CA ASN A 138 16.38 1.31 -19.78
C ASN A 138 15.17 1.00 -20.68
N ASP A 139 15.39 0.98 -21.99
CA ASP A 139 14.33 0.74 -22.97
C ASP A 139 14.00 -0.76 -23.12
N PHE A 140 13.54 -1.37 -22.03
CA PHE A 140 12.93 -2.70 -22.06
C PHE A 140 11.45 -2.60 -22.45
N PRO A 141 10.87 -3.58 -23.14
CA PRO A 141 9.43 -3.58 -23.42
C PRO A 141 8.61 -3.40 -22.14
N THR A 142 7.76 -2.38 -22.10
CA THR A 142 7.07 -1.95 -20.87
C THR A 142 6.13 -3.02 -20.34
N GLU A 143 5.49 -3.78 -21.23
CA GLU A 143 4.65 -4.92 -20.89
C GLU A 143 5.43 -6.02 -20.15
N ILE A 144 6.71 -6.23 -20.50
CA ILE A 144 7.57 -7.19 -19.79
C ILE A 144 7.90 -6.66 -18.39
N LEU A 145 8.30 -5.38 -18.27
CA LEU A 145 8.56 -4.76 -16.98
C LEU A 145 7.34 -4.85 -16.06
N LEU A 146 6.17 -4.46 -16.56
CA LEU A 146 4.91 -4.50 -15.81
C LEU A 146 4.58 -5.92 -15.33
N THR A 147 4.73 -6.91 -16.21
CA THR A 147 4.43 -8.32 -15.90
C THR A 147 5.39 -8.87 -14.84
N ILE A 148 6.70 -8.65 -14.99
CA ILE A 148 7.72 -9.11 -14.03
C ILE A 148 7.47 -8.49 -12.67
N TYR A 149 7.22 -7.18 -12.62
CA TYR A 149 7.08 -6.46 -11.35
C TYR A 149 5.81 -6.88 -10.63
N LEU A 150 4.67 -6.98 -11.35
CA LEU A 150 3.42 -7.45 -10.76
C LEU A 150 3.56 -8.90 -10.25
N GLY A 151 4.25 -9.75 -11.01
CA GLY A 151 4.56 -11.12 -10.59
C GLY A 151 5.39 -11.17 -9.30
N ALA A 152 6.46 -10.39 -9.23
CA ALA A 152 7.30 -10.29 -8.04
C ALA A 152 6.50 -9.77 -6.84
N ILE A 153 5.74 -8.68 -7.01
CA ILE A 153 4.87 -8.10 -5.98
C ILE A 153 3.90 -9.14 -5.43
N ARG A 154 3.21 -9.89 -6.29
CA ARG A 154 2.28 -10.97 -5.86
C ARG A 154 3.00 -12.07 -5.10
N ALA A 155 4.18 -12.47 -5.57
CA ALA A 155 4.94 -13.58 -5.01
C ALA A 155 5.44 -13.31 -3.58
N VAL A 156 5.90 -12.08 -3.28
CA VAL A 156 6.55 -11.79 -2.00
C VAL A 156 5.76 -10.83 -1.10
N ILE A 157 5.03 -9.87 -1.66
CA ILE A 157 4.28 -8.88 -0.87
C ILE A 157 2.88 -9.43 -0.55
N ASN A 158 2.87 -10.51 0.24
CA ASN A 158 1.68 -11.17 0.74
C ASN A 158 1.93 -11.76 2.16
N PRO A 159 0.88 -12.03 2.94
CA PRO A 159 1.01 -12.35 4.36
C PRO A 159 1.74 -13.68 4.63
N GLU A 160 1.57 -14.64 3.72
CA GLU A 160 2.16 -15.98 3.82
C GLU A 160 3.67 -15.93 3.65
N PHE A 161 4.16 -15.23 2.61
CA PHE A 161 5.59 -15.04 2.40
C PHE A 161 6.24 -14.31 3.59
N VAL A 162 5.65 -13.20 4.03
CA VAL A 162 6.15 -12.38 5.15
C VAL A 162 6.28 -13.23 6.42
N THR A 163 5.22 -13.95 6.78
CA THR A 163 5.18 -14.76 8.01
C THR A 163 6.15 -15.94 7.94
N ASN A 164 6.14 -16.69 6.84
CA ASN A 164 6.96 -17.91 6.70
C ASN A 164 8.47 -17.60 6.66
N ASN A 165 8.84 -16.43 6.16
CA ASN A 165 10.24 -16.01 6.04
C ASN A 165 10.69 -15.05 7.15
N LYS A 166 9.84 -14.75 8.13
CA LYS A 166 10.14 -13.89 9.29
C LYS A 166 10.62 -12.49 8.91
N PHE A 167 10.06 -11.93 7.84
CA PHE A 167 10.21 -10.52 7.51
C PHE A 167 9.05 -9.71 8.08
N THR A 168 9.21 -8.40 8.12
CA THR A 168 8.08 -7.47 8.23
C THR A 168 7.55 -7.12 6.84
N MET A 169 6.26 -6.77 6.73
CA MET A 169 5.69 -6.30 5.46
C MET A 169 6.44 -5.08 4.90
N LYS A 170 6.94 -4.19 5.76
CA LYS A 170 7.73 -3.02 5.37
C LYS A 170 9.02 -3.43 4.65
N GLU A 171 9.81 -4.33 5.24
CA GLU A 171 11.08 -4.80 4.65
C GLU A 171 10.86 -5.44 3.29
N VAL A 172 9.82 -6.28 3.16
CA VAL A 172 9.52 -6.96 1.90
C VAL A 172 9.13 -5.95 0.83
N VAL A 173 8.28 -4.97 1.15
CA VAL A 173 7.93 -3.89 0.21
C VAL A 173 9.17 -3.12 -0.22
N GLU A 174 9.96 -2.59 0.72
CA GLU A 174 11.12 -1.75 0.43
C GLU A 174 12.18 -2.48 -0.41
N LEU A 175 12.52 -3.72 -0.04
CA LEU A 175 13.51 -4.52 -0.77
C LEU A 175 13.02 -4.92 -2.16
N THR A 176 11.75 -5.34 -2.29
CA THR A 176 11.18 -5.73 -3.59
C THR A 176 11.25 -4.57 -4.57
N PHE A 177 10.76 -3.39 -4.17
CA PHE A 177 10.80 -2.23 -5.05
C PHE A 177 12.23 -1.75 -5.32
N LYS A 178 13.13 -1.79 -4.35
CA LYS A 178 14.55 -1.45 -4.57
C LYS A 178 15.18 -2.34 -5.65
N LEU A 179 15.04 -3.66 -5.53
CA LEU A 179 15.62 -4.62 -6.47
C LEU A 179 15.06 -4.43 -7.88
N LEU A 180 13.74 -4.29 -7.99
CA LEU A 180 13.06 -4.06 -9.26
C LEU A 180 13.56 -2.75 -9.90
N MET A 181 13.57 -1.64 -9.14
CA MET A 181 14.04 -0.35 -9.64
C MET A 181 15.49 -0.40 -10.11
N GLU A 182 16.42 -0.88 -9.29
CA GLU A 182 17.84 -0.96 -9.68
C GLU A 182 18.06 -1.80 -10.95
N GLY A 183 17.20 -2.79 -11.21
CA GLY A 183 17.21 -3.59 -12.42
C GLY A 183 16.77 -2.83 -13.68
N ALA A 184 15.81 -1.90 -13.58
CA ALA A 184 15.31 -1.16 -14.73
C ALA A 184 16.02 0.17 -15.00
N LEU A 185 16.71 0.77 -14.02
CA LEU A 185 17.35 2.07 -14.19
C LEU A 185 18.60 2.04 -15.07
N THR A 186 18.79 3.09 -15.88
CA THR A 186 20.07 3.36 -16.56
C THR A 186 21.15 3.75 -15.54
N ASN A 187 22.41 3.90 -15.96
CA ASN A 187 23.45 4.42 -15.07
C ASN A 187 23.11 5.83 -14.55
N GLY A 188 22.57 6.70 -15.42
CA GLY A 188 22.08 8.03 -15.03
C GLY A 188 20.92 7.94 -14.04
N GLY A 189 19.97 7.04 -14.29
CA GLY A 189 18.87 6.78 -13.36
C GLY A 189 19.32 6.30 -11.99
N LYS A 190 20.29 5.38 -11.93
CA LYS A 190 20.87 4.89 -10.66
C LYS A 190 21.52 6.01 -9.86
N LEU A 191 22.22 6.92 -10.53
CA LEU A 191 22.82 8.10 -9.87
C LEU A 191 21.75 9.02 -9.28
N HIS A 192 20.70 9.31 -10.05
CA HIS A 192 19.57 10.11 -9.58
C HIS A 192 18.90 9.47 -8.35
N PHE A 193 18.56 8.18 -8.44
CA PHE A 193 17.93 7.42 -7.36
C PHE A 193 18.76 7.45 -6.06
N ARG A 194 20.08 7.24 -6.16
CA ARG A 194 20.99 7.28 -5.01
C ARG A 194 21.09 8.67 -4.39
N LYS A 195 21.11 9.72 -5.22
CA LYS A 195 21.17 11.11 -4.76
C LYS A 195 19.97 11.43 -3.86
N ILE A 196 18.75 11.19 -4.34
CA ILE A 196 17.53 11.45 -3.57
C ILE A 196 17.51 10.64 -2.26
N LYS A 197 17.86 9.35 -2.32
CA LYS A 197 17.96 8.51 -1.13
C LYS A 197 18.93 9.08 -0.08
N SER A 198 20.10 9.56 -0.51
CA SER A 198 21.09 10.15 0.41
C SER A 198 20.63 11.48 1.01
N GLU A 199 19.89 12.30 0.25
CA GLU A 199 19.34 13.57 0.74
C GLU A 199 18.29 13.32 1.83
N GLN A 200 17.42 12.33 1.62
CA GLN A 200 16.40 11.92 2.60
C GLN A 200 16.98 11.33 3.89
N GLU A 201 18.09 10.59 3.80
CA GLU A 201 18.78 10.03 4.97
C GLU A 201 19.45 11.13 5.81
N ASN A 202 19.93 12.21 5.17
CA ASN A 202 20.56 13.34 5.84
C ASN A 202 19.56 14.32 6.48
N GLU A 203 18.31 14.38 6.03
CA GLU A 203 17.25 15.21 6.65
C GLU A 203 16.72 14.63 7.97
N ILE A 204 17.06 13.38 8.31
CA ILE A 204 16.60 12.68 9.52
C ILE A 204 17.65 12.75 10.66
N LEU A 205 18.85 13.28 10.38
CA LEU A 205 19.96 13.48 11.33
C LEU A 205 20.09 14.94 11.77
#